data_AF-A0A538MNM8-F1
#
_entry.id   AF-A0A538MNM8-F1
#
_cell.length_a   1.000
_cell.length_b   1.000
_cell.length_c   1.000
_cell.angle_alpha   90.00
_cell.angle_beta   90.00
_cell.angle_gamma   90.00
#
_symmetry.space_group_name_H-M   'P 1'
#
loop_
_entity.id
_entity.type
_entity.pdbx_description
1 polymer ?
#
loop_
_entity_poly.entity_id
_entity_poly.type
_entity_poly.pdbx_seq_one_letter_code
_entity_poly.pdbx_strand_id
1 'polypeptide(L)' 'MLDHVTANVGDLEQAKRFYAQALAPLGYSLQMEFEGGAGFAAGEGMADFWLGSSHERGATHVAFAAADRASVDAE' A
#
# COMPACT_ATOMS: atom_id res chain seq x y z
N MET A 1 14.63 6.54 -9.38
CA MET A 1 14.40 6.05 -8.01
C MET A 1 13.20 6.80 -7.49
N LEU A 2 12.10 6.11 -7.22
CA LEU A 2 10.94 6.68 -6.55
C LEU A 2 11.19 6.55 -5.05
N ASP A 3 10.95 7.63 -4.31
CA ASP A 3 11.03 7.60 -2.85
C ASP A 3 9.74 6.98 -2.29
N HIS A 4 8.59 7.52 -2.70
CA HIS A 4 7.27 7.01 -2.34
C HIS A 4 6.20 7.44 -3.34
N VAL A 5 5.01 6.84 -3.24
CA VAL A 5 3.79 7.22 -3.98
C VAL A 5 2.56 7.15 -3.08
N THR A 6 1.51 7.90 -3.44
CA THR A 6 0.23 7.91 -2.71
C THR A 6 -0.93 7.50 -3.61
N ALA A 7 -1.73 6.53 -3.16
CA ALA A 7 -3.01 6.15 -3.74
C ALA A 7 -4.16 6.75 -2.91
N ASN A 8 -4.99 7.59 -3.53
CA ASN A 8 -6.16 8.17 -2.87
C ASN A 8 -7.32 7.17 -2.81
N VAL A 9 -7.91 7.01 -1.64
CA VAL A 9 -9.00 6.07 -1.35
C VAL A 9 -10.19 6.78 -0.71
N GLY A 10 -11.39 6.24 -0.93
CA GLY A 10 -12.63 6.80 -0.37
C GLY A 10 -12.94 6.34 1.06
N ASP A 11 -12.43 5.18 1.46
CA ASP A 11 -12.54 4.61 2.80
C ASP A 11 -11.18 4.07 3.21
N LEU A 12 -10.53 4.78 4.14
CA LEU A 12 -9.18 4.45 4.59
C LEU A 12 -9.13 3.12 5.35
N GLU A 13 -10.14 2.82 6.17
CA GLU A 13 -10.16 1.60 6.98
C GLU A 13 -10.38 0.35 6.13
N GLN A 14 -11.28 0.44 5.16
CA GLN A 14 -11.46 -0.63 4.18
C GLN A 14 -10.19 -0.84 3.35
N ALA A 15 -9.60 0.24 2.85
CA ALA A 15 -8.39 0.17 2.03
C ALA A 15 -7.19 -0.39 2.82
N LYS A 16 -7.00 0.02 4.08
CA LYS A 16 -5.95 -0.52 4.95
C LYS A 16 -6.03 -2.03 5.08
N ARG A 17 -7.22 -2.57 5.33
CA ARG A 17 -7.43 -4.03 5.45
C ARG A 17 -7.11 -4.75 4.15
N PHE A 18 -7.57 -4.19 3.03
CA PHE A 18 -7.29 -4.72 1.70
C PHE A 18 -5.79 -4.75 1.42
N TYR A 19 -5.08 -3.63 1.54
CA TYR A 19 -3.66 -3.54 1.22
C TYR A 19 -2.77 -4.28 2.23
N ALA A 20 -3.17 -4.37 3.50
CA ALA A 20 -2.46 -5.19 4.48
C ALA A 20 -2.47 -6.67 4.10
N GLN A 21 -3.58 -7.18 3.56
CA GLN A 21 -3.67 -8.57 3.09
C GLN A 21 -2.94 -8.74 1.76
N ALA A 22 -3.28 -7.91 0.77
CA ALA A 22 -2.75 -8.03 -0.59
C ALA A 22 -1.23 -7.86 -0.68
N LEU A 23 -0.62 -7.04 0.18
CA LEU A 23 0.81 -6.78 0.15
C LEU A 23 1.62 -7.69 1.11
N ALA A 24 0.97 -8.44 2.01
CA ALA A 24 1.65 -9.33 2.94
C ALA A 24 2.55 -10.38 2.24
N PRO A 25 2.15 -11.02 1.12
CA PRO A 25 3.02 -11.95 0.39
C PRO A 25 4.31 -11.32 -0.16
N LEU A 26 4.30 -9.98 -0.33
CA LEU A 26 5.45 -9.20 -0.79
C LEU A 26 6.31 -8.69 0.38
N GLY A 27 6.00 -9.08 1.62
CA GLY A 27 6.72 -8.66 2.83
C GLY A 27 6.35 -7.26 3.31
N TYR A 28 5.29 -6.66 2.75
CA TYR A 28 4.82 -5.35 3.18
C TYR A 28 3.99 -5.45 4.46
N SER A 29 4.08 -4.42 5.27
CA SER A 29 3.27 -4.24 6.47
C SER A 29 2.99 -2.76 6.71
N LEU A 30 1.92 -2.48 7.47
CA LEU A 30 1.57 -1.12 7.87
C LEU A 30 2.63 -0.61 8.86
N GLN A 31 3.36 0.43 8.47
CA GLN A 31 4.43 1.02 9.26
C GLN A 31 3.99 2.32 9.94
N MET A 32 3.12 3.09 9.29
CA MET A 32 2.70 4.40 9.77
C MET A 32 1.20 4.61 9.56
N GLU A 33 0.57 5.27 10.50
CA GLU A 33 -0.84 5.61 10.43
C GLU A 33 -1.09 6.94 11.13
N PHE A 34 -1.91 7.79 10.50
CA PHE A 34 -2.37 9.05 11.04
C PHE A 34 -3.75 9.41 10.47
N GLU A 35 -4.35 10.48 10.96
CA GLU A 35 -5.67 10.92 10.48
C GLU A 35 -5.64 11.19 8.96
N GLY A 36 -6.36 10.37 8.20
CA GLY A 36 -6.45 10.48 6.75
C GLY A 36 -5.31 9.84 5.97
N GLY A 37 -4.36 9.13 6.61
CA GLY A 37 -3.25 8.49 5.91
C GLY A 37 -2.72 7.20 6.55
N ALA A 38 -2.25 6.28 5.70
CA ALA A 38 -1.62 5.03 6.11
C ALA A 38 -0.46 4.65 5.19
N GLY A 39 0.69 4.27 5.73
CA GLY A 39 1.91 3.98 4.99
C GLY A 39 2.38 2.54 5.16
N PHE A 40 2.66 1.88 4.05
CA PHE A 40 3.18 0.51 3.98
C PHE A 40 4.64 0.50 3.52
N ALA A 41 5.43 -0.42 4.08
CA ALA A 41 6.79 -0.70 3.63
C ALA A 41 7.06 -2.20 3.62
N ALA A 42 7.92 -2.65 2.71
CA ALA A 42 8.52 -3.99 2.77
C ALA A 42 9.62 -4.04 3.83
N GLY A 43 9.41 -4.82 4.89
CA GLY A 43 10.29 -4.86 6.07
C GLY A 43 10.16 -3.63 6.98
N GLU A 44 11.13 -3.43 7.88
CA GLU A 44 11.18 -2.25 8.77
C GLU A 44 11.80 -1.05 8.04
N GLY A 45 11.12 0.10 8.06
CA GLY A 45 11.65 1.30 7.43
C GLY A 45 10.61 2.36 7.10
N MET A 46 11.04 3.33 6.28
CA MET A 46 10.17 4.38 5.76
C MET A 46 9.19 3.80 4.75
N ALA A 47 7.91 4.15 4.87
CA ALA A 47 6.88 3.73 3.92
C ALA A 47 7.07 4.36 2.54
N ASP A 48 7.04 3.52 1.51
CA ASP A 48 7.13 3.90 0.10
C ASP A 48 5.77 3.85 -0.62
N PHE A 49 4.77 3.20 -0.01
CA PHE A 49 3.41 3.17 -0.52
C PHE A 49 2.42 3.71 0.50
N TRP A 50 1.73 4.79 0.13
CA TRP A 50 0.80 5.50 1.00
C TRP A 50 -0.63 5.41 0.50
N LEU A 51 -1.56 5.30 1.44
CA LEU A 51 -2.98 5.54 1.25
C LEU A 51 -3.32 6.93 1.78
N GLY A 52 -4.02 7.71 0.97
CA GLY A 52 -4.57 9.01 1.36
C GLY A 52 -6.09 9.01 1.30
N SER A 53 -6.77 9.45 2.36
CA SER A 53 -8.23 9.61 2.35
C SER A 53 -8.60 10.88 1.56
N SER A 54 -9.27 10.72 0.41
CA SER A 54 -9.66 11.87 -0.41
C SER A 54 -10.94 11.59 -1.23
N HIS A 55 -11.78 12.62 -1.34
CA HIS A 55 -12.92 12.63 -2.26
C HIS A 55 -12.48 12.77 -3.72
N GLU A 56 -11.35 13.44 -3.96
CA GLU A 56 -10.72 13.56 -5.27
C GLU A 56 -9.80 12.36 -5.51
N ARG A 57 -10.37 11.31 -6.10
CA ARG A 57 -9.68 10.06 -6.44
C ARG A 57 -9.72 9.84 -7.95
N GLY A 58 -8.55 9.92 -8.59
CA GLY A 58 -8.35 9.53 -9.99
C GLY A 58 -7.97 8.06 -10.13
N ALA A 59 -7.85 7.57 -11.36
CA ALA A 59 -7.28 6.26 -11.60
C ALA A 59 -5.76 6.31 -11.33
N THR A 60 -5.30 5.59 -10.31
CA THR A 60 -3.88 5.43 -10.00
C THR A 60 -3.45 4.01 -10.33
N HIS A 61 -2.36 3.86 -11.08
CA HIS A 61 -1.75 2.55 -11.35
C HIS A 61 -0.42 2.46 -10.60
N VAL A 62 -0.30 1.47 -9.72
CA VAL A 62 0.92 1.13 -8.99
C VAL A 62 1.17 -0.37 -9.19
N ALA A 63 2.42 -0.73 -9.44
CA ALA A 63 2.85 -2.12 -9.55
C ALA A 63 3.98 -2.37 -8.54
N PHE A 64 3.86 -3.46 -7.80
CA PHE A 64 4.85 -3.88 -6.80
C PHE A 64 5.73 -4.97 -7.40
N ALA A 65 7.02 -4.94 -7.06
CA ALA A 65 7.92 -6.00 -7.46
C ALA A 65 7.66 -7.26 -6.63
N ALA A 66 7.59 -8.41 -7.31
CA ALA A 66 7.49 -9.72 -6.70
C ALA A 66 8.72 -10.56 -7.08
N ALA A 67 9.19 -11.40 -6.15
CA ALA A 67 10.36 -12.23 -6.38
C ALA A 67 10.08 -13.38 -7.37
N ASP A 68 8.85 -13.88 -7.38
CA ASP A 68 8.42 -14.98 -8.23
C ASP A 68 6.91 -14.91 -8.52
N ARG A 69 6.43 -15.85 -9.34
CA ARG A 69 5.00 -15.96 -9.67
C ARG A 69 4.14 -16.42 -8.49
N ALA A 70 4.70 -17.22 -7.57
CA ALA A 70 3.93 -17.71 -6.43
C ALA A 70 3.53 -16.55 -5.50
N SER A 71 4.41 -15.54 -5.33
CA SER A 71 4.08 -14.30 -4.64
C SER A 71 3.01 -13.45 -5.35
N VAL A 72 2.91 -13.53 -6.68
CA VAL A 72 1.86 -12.84 -7.45
C VAL A 72 0.50 -13.53 -7.29
N ASP A 73 0.51 -14.87 -7.25
CA ASP A 73 -0.69 -15.70 -7.16
C ASP A 73 -1.18 -15.89 -5.71
N ALA A 74 -0.47 -15.34 -4.72
CA ALA A 74 -0.81 -15.48 -3.31
C ALA A 74 -2.02 -14.61 -2.93
N GLU A 75 -2.98 -15.21 -2.21
CA GLU A 75 -4.20 -14.57 -1.67
C GLU A 75 -4.10 -14.27 -0.18
#